data_AF-A0A8J6BYW4-F1
#
_entry.id   AF-A0A8J6BYW4-F1
#
_cell.length_a   1.000
_cell.length_b   1.000
_cell.length_c   1.000
_cell.angle_alpha   90.00
_cell.angle_beta   90.00
_cell.angle_gamma   90.00
#
_symmetry.space_group_name_H-M   'P 1'
#
loop_
_entity.id
_entity.type
_entity.pdbx_description
1 polymer ?
#
loop_
_entity_poly.entity_id
_entity_poly.type
_entity_poly.pdbx_seq_one_letter_code
_entity_poly.pdbx_strand_id
1 'polypeptide(L)'
;MSSSSGVLGEDIVSFGKESELKPQLAVFGCENTETGDLFSQHADGIMGLGRGQLSIMDQLVDKSAISDSFSLCYGGMDVGGGTMVLGGMPAPPDMVFSHSDPVRSPYYNIELKELHVAGKALRLDSKIFDSNHGTVLDSGTTYAYLPEQAFVAFKDAVTNKVHSLKKIRGPDPNYKDICFAGAGRNVSQLSLVFPDVDMLFGNGQKLSLSPENYLFRHSKVEGAYCLGVFQNGKDTTTLLGGIIVRNTLVTYDRHNEKIGFWKTNCSELWERLNITEAPSPAPSSNSGSEGDMAPAPAPSGLPEFDVGLITVDMSINVTYSNLKPHLHKLAELIAKELEIDSHQVRVMNVTSQGNSTLIRWGIFPAGSSNSMSNATAMGIIYRLTQRHVQLPENLGSYKLLEWNVQPLSRRSWFRDHVVSILLGILLVVLLTLSALLVSLVRRNKFGRQVAYRPVDSVVREQELQPL
;
A
#
# COMPACT_ATOMS: atom_id res chain seq x y z
N MET A 1 3.95 1.53 -20.92
CA MET A 1 2.75 0.72 -20.64
C MET A 1 3.19 -0.40 -19.72
N SER A 2 2.46 -0.61 -18.64
CA SER A 2 2.69 -1.68 -17.69
C SER A 2 1.71 -2.82 -17.99
N SER A 3 2.11 -4.05 -17.72
CA SER A 3 1.27 -5.23 -17.93
C SER A 3 1.60 -6.30 -16.92
N SER A 4 0.63 -7.14 -16.60
CA SER A 4 0.84 -8.37 -15.83
C SER A 4 0.14 -9.55 -16.49
N SER A 5 0.66 -10.76 -16.25
CA SER A 5 0.08 -12.02 -16.71
C SER A 5 0.30 -13.12 -15.69
N GLY A 6 -0.64 -14.05 -15.60
CA GLY A 6 -0.68 -15.00 -14.50
C GLY A 6 -1.77 -16.06 -14.66
N VAL A 7 -2.08 -16.71 -13.55
CA VAL A 7 -3.16 -17.71 -13.45
C VAL A 7 -4.21 -17.23 -12.45
N LEU A 8 -5.45 -17.69 -12.60
CA LEU A 8 -6.47 -17.43 -11.58
C LEU A 8 -6.22 -18.31 -10.35
N GLY A 9 -6.32 -17.70 -9.18
CA GLY A 9 -6.37 -18.35 -7.88
C GLY A 9 -7.66 -18.00 -7.16
N GLU A 10 -8.00 -18.79 -6.14
CA GLU A 10 -9.11 -18.52 -5.24
C GLU A 10 -8.60 -18.65 -3.81
N ASP A 11 -8.80 -17.62 -2.99
CA ASP A 11 -8.43 -17.62 -1.58
C ASP A 11 -9.28 -16.62 -0.79
N ILE A 12 -9.10 -16.59 0.53
CA ILE A 12 -9.85 -15.72 1.43
C ILE A 12 -9.27 -14.30 1.38
N VAL A 13 -10.14 -13.33 1.09
CA VAL A 13 -9.88 -11.90 1.26
C VAL A 13 -10.52 -11.39 2.56
N SER A 14 -9.77 -10.58 3.30
CA SER A 14 -10.20 -9.96 4.55
C SER A 14 -9.67 -8.52 4.64
N PHE A 15 -10.47 -7.61 5.15
CA PHE A 15 -10.16 -6.18 5.26
C PHE A 15 -9.77 -5.75 6.68
N GLY A 16 -9.32 -6.71 7.50
CA GLY A 16 -8.89 -6.46 8.87
C GLY A 16 -10.03 -6.51 9.90
N LYS A 17 -9.68 -6.39 11.18
CA LYS A 17 -10.61 -6.56 12.32
C LYS A 17 -11.60 -5.40 12.49
N GLU A 18 -11.27 -4.24 11.94
CA GLU A 18 -12.11 -3.03 11.99
C GLU A 18 -13.19 -3.05 10.91
N SER A 19 -13.14 -4.00 9.97
CA SER A 19 -14.17 -4.14 8.94
C SER A 19 -15.32 -5.02 9.45
N GLU A 20 -16.55 -4.55 9.23
CA GLU A 20 -17.75 -5.38 9.42
C GLU A 20 -17.88 -6.48 8.36
N LEU A 21 -17.15 -6.34 7.23
CA LEU A 21 -17.14 -7.34 6.17
C LEU A 21 -16.37 -8.57 6.63
N LYS A 22 -17.10 -9.64 6.93
CA LYS A 22 -16.53 -10.95 7.23
C LYS A 22 -15.64 -11.43 6.08
N PRO A 23 -14.58 -12.21 6.35
CA PRO A 23 -13.72 -12.76 5.31
C PRO A 23 -14.54 -13.46 4.22
N GLN A 24 -14.23 -13.16 2.97
CA GLN A 24 -14.92 -13.70 1.81
C GLN A 24 -13.95 -14.53 0.97
N LEU A 25 -14.43 -15.60 0.36
CA LEU A 25 -13.67 -16.27 -0.70
C LEU A 25 -13.67 -15.36 -1.94
N ALA A 26 -12.55 -15.17 -2.61
CA ALA A 26 -12.46 -14.36 -3.82
C ALA A 26 -11.53 -15.00 -4.84
N VAL A 27 -11.91 -14.89 -6.11
CA VAL A 27 -11.09 -15.26 -7.26
C VAL A 27 -10.26 -14.04 -7.66
N PHE A 28 -8.95 -14.21 -7.81
CA PHE A 28 -8.02 -13.14 -8.20
C PHE A 28 -6.92 -13.69 -9.10
N GLY A 29 -6.13 -12.79 -9.71
CA GLY A 29 -4.98 -13.17 -10.53
C GLY A 29 -3.72 -13.34 -9.67
N CYS A 30 -3.10 -14.51 -9.73
CA CYS A 30 -1.74 -14.72 -9.25
C CYS A 30 -0.75 -14.37 -10.35
N GLU A 31 -0.04 -13.27 -10.19
CA GLU A 31 0.89 -12.74 -11.19
C GLU A 31 2.15 -13.61 -11.30
N ASN A 32 2.49 -14.06 -12.52
CA ASN A 32 3.73 -14.79 -12.82
C ASN A 32 4.76 -13.92 -13.52
N THR A 33 4.32 -12.81 -14.13
CA THR A 33 5.15 -11.88 -14.88
C THR A 33 4.51 -10.52 -14.89
N GLU A 34 5.30 -9.49 -14.59
CA GLU A 34 4.91 -8.10 -14.53
C GLU A 34 5.92 -7.22 -15.29
N THR A 35 5.48 -6.05 -15.78
CA THR A 35 6.32 -5.10 -16.50
C THR A 35 6.00 -3.65 -16.13
N GLY A 36 6.94 -2.75 -16.39
CA GLY A 36 6.76 -1.32 -16.22
C GLY A 36 6.60 -0.93 -14.75
N ASP A 37 5.70 0.01 -14.49
CA ASP A 37 5.51 0.59 -13.15
C ASP A 37 5.03 -0.45 -12.14
N LEU A 38 4.33 -1.51 -12.60
CA LEU A 38 3.86 -2.61 -11.74
C LEU A 38 4.99 -3.39 -11.08
N PHE A 39 6.13 -3.56 -11.78
CA PHE A 39 7.31 -4.22 -11.21
C PHE A 39 8.06 -3.33 -10.21
N SER A 40 7.97 -2.01 -10.37
CA SER A 40 8.78 -1.05 -9.61
C SER A 40 8.07 -0.47 -8.37
N GLN A 41 6.78 -0.71 -8.22
CA GLN A 41 6.00 -0.24 -7.08
C GLN A 41 6.30 -1.06 -5.81
N HIS A 42 5.93 -0.53 -4.65
CA HIS A 42 6.10 -1.23 -3.37
C HIS A 42 4.94 -2.21 -3.06
N ALA A 43 3.82 -2.10 -3.78
CA ALA A 43 2.66 -2.95 -3.58
C ALA A 43 2.84 -4.29 -4.32
N ASP A 44 2.42 -5.39 -3.68
CA ASP A 44 2.51 -6.75 -4.25
C ASP A 44 1.41 -7.07 -5.29
N GLY A 45 0.59 -6.09 -5.69
CA GLY A 45 -0.47 -6.28 -6.68
C GLY A 45 -1.46 -5.13 -6.77
N ILE A 46 -2.53 -5.34 -7.54
CA ILE A 46 -3.60 -4.36 -7.78
C ILE A 46 -4.96 -4.90 -7.33
N MET A 47 -5.70 -4.12 -6.54
CA MET A 47 -7.11 -4.37 -6.27
C MET A 47 -7.99 -3.62 -7.27
N GLY A 48 -8.55 -4.34 -8.23
CA GLY A 48 -9.45 -3.77 -9.24
C GLY A 48 -10.85 -3.51 -8.71
N LEU A 49 -11.27 -2.23 -8.70
CA LEU A 49 -12.63 -1.79 -8.33
C LEU A 49 -13.52 -1.50 -9.54
N GLY A 50 -13.01 -1.72 -10.75
CA GLY A 50 -13.72 -1.47 -12.01
C GLY A 50 -14.92 -2.40 -12.23
N ARG A 51 -15.66 -2.18 -13.33
CA ARG A 51 -16.80 -3.01 -13.70
C ARG A 51 -16.32 -4.27 -14.41
N GLY A 52 -16.58 -5.45 -13.85
CA GLY A 52 -16.24 -6.73 -14.45
C GLY A 52 -16.32 -7.87 -13.45
N GLN A 53 -16.78 -9.05 -13.90
CA GLN A 53 -17.12 -10.20 -13.04
C GLN A 53 -16.01 -10.67 -12.08
N LEU A 54 -14.75 -10.38 -12.39
CA LEU A 54 -13.60 -10.71 -11.54
C LEU A 54 -13.15 -9.56 -10.63
N SER A 55 -13.80 -8.41 -10.69
CA SER A 55 -13.56 -7.32 -9.74
C SER A 55 -13.96 -7.75 -8.34
N ILE A 56 -13.27 -7.21 -7.33
CA ILE A 56 -13.66 -7.49 -5.94
C ILE A 56 -15.07 -6.98 -5.65
N MET A 57 -15.47 -5.88 -6.30
CA MET A 57 -16.80 -5.30 -6.15
C MET A 57 -17.89 -6.24 -6.63
N ASP A 58 -17.78 -6.77 -7.85
CA ASP A 58 -18.79 -7.69 -8.41
C ASP A 58 -18.88 -8.99 -7.62
N GLN A 59 -17.73 -9.57 -7.24
CA GLN A 59 -17.72 -10.79 -6.45
C GLN A 59 -18.37 -10.64 -5.06
N LEU A 60 -18.19 -9.49 -4.41
CA LEU A 60 -18.81 -9.21 -3.10
C LEU A 60 -20.31 -8.91 -3.22
N VAL A 61 -20.71 -8.18 -4.26
CA VAL A 61 -22.13 -7.87 -4.55
C VAL A 61 -22.89 -9.13 -4.92
N ASP A 62 -22.34 -10.00 -5.76
CA ASP A 62 -22.96 -11.26 -6.17
C ASP A 62 -23.20 -12.19 -4.98
N LYS A 63 -22.33 -12.12 -3.96
CA LYS A 63 -22.47 -12.84 -2.69
C LYS A 63 -23.40 -12.15 -1.69
N SER A 64 -23.98 -11.00 -2.06
CA SER A 64 -24.77 -10.13 -1.18
C SER A 64 -24.02 -9.74 0.10
N ALA A 65 -22.68 -9.68 0.04
CA ALA A 65 -21.84 -9.34 1.19
C ALA A 65 -21.78 -7.83 1.41
N ILE A 66 -21.96 -7.04 0.34
CA ILE A 66 -22.07 -5.58 0.34
C ILE A 66 -23.16 -5.15 -0.64
N SER A 67 -23.67 -3.94 -0.48
CA SER A 67 -24.49 -3.30 -1.53
C SER A 67 -23.61 -2.82 -2.69
N ASP A 68 -24.23 -2.61 -3.85
CA ASP A 68 -23.53 -2.27 -5.11
C ASP A 68 -23.08 -0.80 -5.17
N SER A 69 -22.16 -0.45 -4.29
CA SER A 69 -21.54 0.85 -4.16
C SER A 69 -20.23 0.74 -3.39
N PHE A 70 -19.34 1.71 -3.55
CA PHE A 70 -18.16 1.90 -2.71
C PHE A 70 -17.77 3.38 -2.66
N SER A 71 -16.91 3.77 -1.72
CA SER A 71 -16.40 5.14 -1.65
C SER A 71 -14.90 5.18 -1.39
N LEU A 72 -14.24 6.20 -1.94
CA LEU A 72 -12.81 6.48 -1.75
C LEU A 72 -12.63 7.92 -1.25
N CYS A 73 -11.79 8.13 -0.23
CA CYS A 73 -11.47 9.45 0.29
C CYS A 73 -9.94 9.56 0.41
N TYR A 74 -9.32 10.34 -0.48
CA TYR A 74 -7.87 10.54 -0.46
C TYR A 74 -7.47 11.69 0.48
N GLY A 75 -6.42 11.48 1.26
CA GLY A 75 -5.83 12.54 2.08
C GLY A 75 -5.45 13.79 1.28
N GLY A 76 -5.41 14.92 1.98
CA GLY A 76 -5.04 16.22 1.43
C GLY A 76 -3.56 16.36 1.06
N MET A 77 -3.17 17.57 0.68
CA MET A 77 -1.76 17.87 0.37
C MET A 77 -0.84 17.84 1.62
N ASP A 78 -1.38 18.12 2.81
CA ASP A 78 -0.64 18.16 4.07
C ASP A 78 -0.69 16.85 4.87
N VAL A 79 -1.80 16.13 4.77
CA VAL A 79 -2.07 14.90 5.52
C VAL A 79 -2.27 13.77 4.51
N GLY A 80 -1.37 12.79 4.54
CA GLY A 80 -1.47 11.58 3.71
C GLY A 80 -2.54 10.61 4.22
N GLY A 81 -2.59 9.42 3.61
CA GLY A 81 -3.56 8.39 3.95
C GLY A 81 -4.89 8.57 3.21
N GLY A 82 -5.95 8.01 3.80
CA GLY A 82 -7.28 8.02 3.20
C GLY A 82 -8.16 6.93 3.79
N THR A 83 -9.34 6.77 3.21
CA THR A 83 -10.30 5.75 3.63
C THR A 83 -10.99 5.16 2.40
N MET A 84 -11.28 3.87 2.47
CA MET A 84 -12.11 3.16 1.51
C MET A 84 -13.28 2.54 2.26
N VAL A 85 -14.49 2.71 1.72
CA VAL A 85 -15.72 2.09 2.22
C VAL A 85 -16.22 1.15 1.14
N LEU A 86 -16.37 -0.13 1.47
CA LEU A 86 -16.99 -1.12 0.59
C LEU A 86 -18.45 -1.28 0.98
N GLY A 87 -19.35 -1.11 0.01
CA GLY A 87 -20.78 -0.99 0.23
C GLY A 87 -21.26 0.46 0.19
N GLY A 88 -22.59 0.59 0.18
CA GLY A 88 -23.30 1.84 0.22
C GLY A 88 -23.28 2.47 1.61
N MET A 89 -23.15 3.79 1.62
CA MET A 89 -23.25 4.63 2.80
C MET A 89 -24.26 5.75 2.56
N PRO A 90 -24.95 6.26 3.59
CA PRO A 90 -25.84 7.41 3.44
C PRO A 90 -25.09 8.59 2.83
N ALA A 91 -25.66 9.18 1.78
CA ALA A 91 -25.10 10.37 1.16
C ALA A 91 -25.18 11.56 2.13
N PRO A 92 -24.06 12.25 2.42
CA PRO A 92 -24.07 13.51 3.14
C PRO A 92 -24.95 14.55 2.43
N PRO A 93 -25.61 15.48 3.15
CA PRO A 93 -26.54 16.45 2.56
C PRO A 93 -25.95 17.32 1.45
N ASP A 94 -24.67 17.69 1.57
CA ASP A 94 -23.98 18.57 0.62
C ASP A 94 -23.24 17.81 -0.49
N MET A 95 -23.48 16.50 -0.63
CA MET A 95 -22.88 15.69 -1.69
C MET A 95 -23.48 16.08 -3.05
N VAL A 96 -22.62 16.35 -4.02
CA VAL A 96 -23.01 16.61 -5.41
C VAL A 96 -22.83 15.37 -6.26
N PHE A 97 -23.71 15.14 -7.21
CA PHE A 97 -23.73 13.94 -8.04
C PHE A 97 -23.54 14.25 -9.51
N SER A 98 -22.95 13.30 -10.24
CA SER A 98 -22.92 13.27 -11.69
C SER A 98 -23.34 11.89 -12.18
N HIS A 99 -24.02 11.82 -13.31
CA HIS A 99 -24.39 10.54 -13.92
C HIS A 99 -23.13 9.80 -14.40
N SER A 100 -23.11 8.49 -14.22
CA SER A 100 -22.06 7.58 -14.67
C SER A 100 -22.66 6.59 -15.65
N ASP A 101 -22.20 6.60 -16.89
CA ASP A 101 -22.74 5.77 -17.97
C ASP A 101 -21.86 4.53 -18.17
N PRO A 102 -22.30 3.33 -17.69
CA PRO A 102 -21.55 2.08 -17.84
C PRO A 102 -21.56 1.51 -19.26
N VAL A 103 -22.52 1.93 -20.10
CA VAL A 103 -22.60 1.48 -21.50
C VAL A 103 -21.51 2.16 -22.33
N ARG A 104 -21.27 3.43 -22.03
CA ARG A 104 -20.24 4.22 -22.70
C ARG A 104 -18.81 3.78 -22.38
N SER A 105 -18.55 3.36 -21.14
CA SER A 105 -17.19 3.10 -20.67
C SER A 105 -17.17 1.98 -19.63
N PRO A 106 -16.21 1.04 -19.71
CA PRO A 106 -15.98 0.09 -18.63
C PRO A 106 -15.41 0.76 -17.37
N TYR A 107 -14.83 1.96 -17.52
CA TYR A 107 -14.33 2.79 -16.43
C TYR A 107 -15.42 3.70 -15.86
N TYR A 108 -15.30 4.04 -14.58
CA TYR A 108 -16.18 5.03 -13.95
C TYR A 108 -15.97 6.41 -14.59
N ASN A 109 -17.03 6.92 -15.18
CA ASN A 109 -17.07 8.20 -15.86
C ASN A 109 -18.09 9.14 -15.23
N ILE A 110 -17.94 10.43 -15.52
CA ILE A 110 -18.87 11.50 -15.14
C ILE A 110 -19.21 12.36 -16.34
N GLU A 111 -20.40 12.97 -16.30
CA GLU A 111 -20.85 13.90 -17.33
C GLU A 111 -20.35 15.33 -17.05
N LEU A 112 -19.06 15.58 -17.26
CA LEU A 112 -18.47 16.92 -17.19
C LEU A 112 -18.87 17.74 -18.43
N LYS A 113 -19.39 18.94 -18.24
CA LYS A 113 -19.76 19.86 -19.33
C LYS A 113 -18.85 21.07 -19.41
N GLU A 114 -18.52 21.65 -18.26
CA GLU A 114 -17.76 22.90 -18.21
C GLU A 114 -16.71 22.88 -17.11
N LEU A 115 -15.59 23.55 -17.38
CA LEU A 115 -14.60 23.95 -16.39
C LEU A 115 -14.64 25.46 -16.26
N HIS A 116 -14.71 25.94 -15.02
CA HIS A 116 -14.65 27.37 -14.72
C HIS A 116 -13.36 27.65 -13.94
N VAL A 117 -12.69 28.74 -14.28
CA VAL A 117 -11.49 29.21 -13.56
C VAL A 117 -11.74 30.63 -13.10
N ALA A 118 -11.61 30.88 -11.80
CA ALA A 118 -11.93 32.17 -11.18
C ALA A 118 -13.35 32.66 -11.53
N GLY A 119 -14.33 31.75 -11.47
CA GLY A 119 -15.75 32.02 -11.74
C GLY A 119 -16.10 32.29 -13.21
N LYS A 120 -15.19 32.00 -14.16
CA LYS A 120 -15.44 32.15 -15.60
C LYS A 120 -15.32 30.82 -16.31
N ALA A 121 -16.36 30.43 -17.06
CA ALA A 121 -16.32 29.28 -17.94
C ALA A 121 -15.18 29.40 -18.96
N LEU A 122 -14.44 28.32 -19.16
CA LEU A 122 -13.48 28.20 -20.26
C LEU A 122 -14.23 28.20 -21.59
N ARG A 123 -13.73 28.92 -22.59
CA ARG A 123 -14.35 29.01 -23.93
C ARG A 123 -14.07 27.74 -24.73
N LEU A 124 -14.82 26.68 -24.43
CA LEU A 124 -14.68 25.35 -25.02
C LEU A 124 -16.06 24.83 -25.45
N ASP A 125 -16.11 24.00 -26.49
CA ASP A 125 -17.30 23.18 -26.76
C ASP A 125 -17.39 22.08 -25.69
N SER A 126 -18.53 21.94 -25.03
CA SER A 126 -18.76 20.94 -23.98
C SER A 126 -18.48 19.50 -24.45
N LYS A 127 -18.58 19.23 -25.76
CA LYS A 127 -18.27 17.92 -26.35
C LYS A 127 -16.82 17.49 -26.14
N ILE A 128 -15.91 18.42 -25.82
CA ILE A 128 -14.51 18.10 -25.58
C ILE A 128 -14.30 17.16 -24.37
N PHE A 129 -15.18 17.24 -23.37
CA PHE A 129 -15.15 16.36 -22.20
C PHE A 129 -15.95 15.07 -22.44
N ASP A 130 -16.60 14.98 -23.60
CA ASP A 130 -17.54 13.94 -23.98
C ASP A 130 -16.97 12.98 -25.06
N SER A 131 -15.69 13.08 -25.40
CA SER A 131 -15.04 12.21 -26.38
C SER A 131 -14.54 10.88 -25.79
N ASN A 132 -14.55 9.82 -26.61
CA ASN A 132 -14.10 8.47 -26.24
C ASN A 132 -14.79 7.94 -24.96
N HIS A 133 -14.04 7.66 -23.90
CA HIS A 133 -14.60 7.23 -22.61
C HIS A 133 -15.20 8.37 -21.77
N GLY A 134 -15.15 9.60 -22.27
CA GLY A 134 -15.62 10.80 -21.59
C GLY A 134 -14.63 11.31 -20.56
N THR A 135 -15.15 11.73 -19.41
CA THR A 135 -14.36 12.14 -18.26
C THR A 135 -14.31 11.00 -17.25
N VAL A 136 -13.17 10.31 -17.20
CA VAL A 136 -12.95 9.10 -16.40
C VAL A 136 -12.30 9.46 -15.07
N LEU A 137 -12.76 8.85 -13.98
CA LEU A 137 -12.07 8.83 -12.70
C LEU A 137 -11.09 7.65 -12.68
N ASP A 138 -9.82 7.95 -12.47
CA ASP A 138 -8.76 6.95 -12.49
C ASP A 138 -7.92 7.00 -11.21
N SER A 139 -8.19 6.06 -10.31
CA SER A 139 -7.44 5.91 -9.06
C SER A 139 -5.99 5.47 -9.25
N GLY A 140 -5.64 4.91 -10.43
CA GLY A 140 -4.27 4.51 -10.76
C GLY A 140 -3.39 5.67 -11.21
N THR A 141 -3.99 6.84 -11.49
CA THR A 141 -3.27 8.02 -11.97
C THR A 141 -3.15 9.07 -10.88
N THR A 142 -1.95 9.63 -10.70
CA THR A 142 -1.71 10.70 -9.71
C THR A 142 -2.34 12.03 -10.11
N TYR A 143 -2.15 12.43 -11.38
CA TYR A 143 -2.48 13.77 -11.89
C TYR A 143 -3.74 13.78 -12.77
N ALA A 144 -4.20 14.96 -13.17
CA ALA A 144 -5.25 15.05 -14.18
C ALA A 144 -4.66 15.24 -15.58
N TYR A 145 -5.33 14.67 -16.58
CA TYR A 145 -4.96 14.79 -17.99
C TYR A 145 -6.15 15.26 -18.80
N LEU A 146 -6.00 16.39 -19.47
CA LEU A 146 -7.05 17.00 -20.29
C LEU A 146 -6.70 16.90 -21.78
N PRO A 147 -7.70 16.83 -22.67
CA PRO A 147 -7.50 17.04 -24.10
C PRO A 147 -6.80 18.36 -24.37
N GLU A 148 -6.00 18.43 -25.44
CA GLU A 148 -5.09 19.56 -25.72
C GLU A 148 -5.76 20.94 -25.60
N GLN A 149 -6.91 21.15 -26.25
CA GLN A 149 -7.58 22.47 -26.22
C GLN A 149 -8.07 22.82 -24.81
N ALA A 150 -8.57 21.84 -24.05
CA ALA A 150 -8.99 22.03 -22.66
C ALA A 150 -7.80 22.32 -21.74
N PHE A 151 -6.69 21.59 -21.90
CA PHE A 151 -5.45 21.83 -21.16
C PHE A 151 -4.92 23.25 -21.40
N VAL A 152 -4.82 23.68 -22.66
CA VAL A 152 -4.32 25.01 -23.02
C VAL A 152 -5.20 26.10 -22.40
N ALA A 153 -6.53 25.99 -22.56
CA ALA A 153 -7.47 26.96 -21.98
C ALA A 153 -7.37 27.01 -20.44
N PHE A 154 -7.30 25.85 -19.77
CA PHE A 154 -7.16 25.76 -18.33
C PHE A 154 -5.85 26.40 -17.85
N LYS A 155 -4.72 25.98 -18.44
CA LYS A 155 -3.38 26.46 -18.13
C LYS A 155 -3.29 27.98 -18.28
N ASP A 156 -3.80 28.53 -19.38
CA ASP A 156 -3.76 29.97 -19.64
C ASP A 156 -4.66 30.73 -18.65
N ALA A 157 -5.87 30.23 -18.36
CA ALA A 157 -6.77 30.84 -17.40
C ALA A 157 -6.18 30.90 -15.98
N VAL A 158 -5.54 29.82 -15.51
CA VAL A 158 -4.86 29.80 -14.21
C VAL A 158 -3.64 30.72 -14.22
N THR A 159 -2.77 30.61 -15.23
CA THR A 159 -1.52 31.39 -15.33
C THR A 159 -1.80 32.90 -15.33
N ASN A 160 -2.87 33.33 -16.01
CA ASN A 160 -3.28 34.75 -16.05
C ASN A 160 -3.69 35.30 -14.67
N LYS A 161 -4.15 34.44 -13.76
CA LYS A 161 -4.57 34.83 -12.41
C LYS A 161 -3.41 34.92 -11.42
N VAL A 162 -2.27 34.32 -11.72
CA VAL A 162 -1.12 34.23 -10.81
C VAL A 162 0.12 34.98 -11.29
N HIS A 163 -0.09 36.07 -12.05
CA HIS A 163 0.99 36.88 -12.63
C HIS A 163 1.92 37.54 -11.59
N SER A 164 1.48 37.67 -10.34
CA SER A 164 2.29 38.14 -9.22
C SER A 164 3.35 37.13 -8.77
N LEU A 165 3.17 35.84 -9.09
CA LEU A 165 4.12 34.78 -8.74
C LEU A 165 5.23 34.64 -9.78
N LYS A 166 6.41 34.23 -9.30
CA LYS A 166 7.55 33.96 -10.18
C LYS A 166 7.39 32.57 -10.81
N LYS A 167 7.24 32.50 -12.14
CA LYS A 167 7.30 31.23 -12.86
C LYS A 167 8.70 30.61 -12.76
N ILE A 168 8.79 29.34 -12.39
CA ILE A 168 10.03 28.57 -12.24
C ILE A 168 9.95 27.23 -12.98
N ARG A 169 11.09 26.55 -13.14
CA ARG A 169 11.13 25.19 -13.69
C ARG A 169 10.56 24.17 -12.69
N GLY A 170 10.15 23.01 -13.19
CA GLY A 170 9.75 21.88 -12.37
C GLY A 170 10.89 21.26 -11.55
N PRO A 171 10.53 20.43 -10.56
CA PRO A 171 11.51 19.74 -9.72
C PRO A 171 12.32 18.72 -10.53
N ASP A 172 11.73 18.07 -11.53
CA ASP A 172 12.42 17.19 -12.46
C ASP A 172 12.63 17.92 -13.80
N PRO A 173 13.89 18.16 -14.22
CA PRO A 173 14.19 18.87 -15.46
C PRO A 173 13.80 18.13 -16.73
N ASN A 174 13.49 16.83 -16.66
CA ASN A 174 13.04 16.03 -17.80
C ASN A 174 11.59 16.35 -18.20
N TYR A 175 10.81 16.90 -17.27
CA TYR A 175 9.42 17.28 -17.50
C TYR A 175 9.29 18.80 -17.61
N LYS A 176 8.34 19.24 -18.45
CA LYS A 176 8.06 20.66 -18.69
C LYS A 176 6.95 21.16 -17.78
N ASP A 177 7.12 20.94 -16.48
CA ASP A 177 6.12 21.34 -15.49
C ASP A 177 5.97 22.86 -15.42
N ILE A 178 4.76 23.30 -15.10
CA ILE A 178 4.42 24.71 -14.95
C ILE A 178 4.33 25.01 -13.47
N CYS A 179 5.37 25.67 -12.94
CA CYS A 179 5.53 25.91 -11.52
C CYS A 179 5.66 27.40 -11.20
N PHE A 180 5.23 27.77 -10.00
CA PHE A 180 5.19 29.13 -9.49
C PHE A 180 5.81 29.17 -8.09
N ALA A 181 6.76 30.07 -7.87
CA ALA A 181 7.38 30.33 -6.57
C ALA A 181 6.81 31.58 -5.91
N GLY A 182 6.82 31.58 -4.58
CA GLY A 182 6.38 32.71 -3.75
C GLY A 182 4.93 32.62 -3.26
N ALA A 183 4.30 31.45 -3.35
CA ALA A 183 2.92 31.25 -2.89
C ALA A 183 2.81 30.97 -1.37
N GLY A 184 3.92 30.70 -0.69
CA GLY A 184 3.95 30.38 0.73
C GLY A 184 3.77 28.90 1.05
N ARG A 185 4.10 28.48 2.27
CA ARG A 185 4.10 27.04 2.66
C ARG A 185 2.73 26.49 3.05
N ASN A 186 1.87 27.37 3.57
CA ASN A 186 0.58 27.01 4.17
C ASN A 186 -0.45 26.70 3.08
N VAL A 187 -0.92 25.45 3.00
CA VAL A 187 -1.88 25.00 1.98
C VAL A 187 -3.21 25.73 2.12
N SER A 188 -3.66 25.97 3.35
CA SER A 188 -4.92 26.66 3.64
C SER A 188 -4.95 28.11 3.15
N GLN A 189 -3.78 28.70 2.86
CA GLN A 189 -3.67 30.05 2.30
C GLN A 189 -3.55 30.08 0.77
N LEU A 190 -3.46 28.93 0.11
CA LEU A 190 -3.29 28.90 -1.35
C LEU A 190 -4.47 29.49 -2.11
N SER A 191 -5.69 29.41 -1.58
CA SER A 191 -6.88 30.02 -2.18
C SER A 191 -6.83 31.56 -2.22
N LEU A 192 -5.93 32.19 -1.46
CA LEU A 192 -5.68 33.64 -1.54
C LEU A 192 -4.81 34.01 -2.75
N VAL A 193 -4.10 33.04 -3.32
CA VAL A 193 -3.06 33.25 -4.33
C VAL A 193 -3.45 32.62 -5.67
N PHE A 194 -3.99 31.40 -5.64
CA PHE A 194 -4.42 30.65 -6.80
C PHE A 194 -5.95 30.69 -6.94
N PRO A 195 -6.49 30.70 -8.18
CA PRO A 195 -7.92 30.83 -8.40
C PRO A 195 -8.70 29.57 -8.04
N ASP A 196 -9.95 29.70 -7.62
CA ASP A 196 -10.85 28.55 -7.54
C ASP A 196 -11.14 27.98 -8.93
N VAL A 197 -11.31 26.66 -8.99
CA VAL A 197 -11.69 25.93 -10.19
C VAL A 197 -13.00 25.20 -9.91
N ASP A 198 -13.98 25.33 -10.79
CA ASP A 198 -15.24 24.59 -10.67
C ASP A 198 -15.43 23.63 -11.86
N MET A 199 -15.96 22.45 -11.56
CA MET A 199 -16.45 21.48 -12.54
C MET A 199 -17.98 21.52 -12.55
N LEU A 200 -18.57 21.74 -13.72
CA LEU A 200 -20.02 21.75 -13.91
C LEU A 200 -20.47 20.45 -14.60
N PHE A 201 -21.41 19.75 -13.98
CA PHE A 201 -21.94 18.49 -14.49
C PHE A 201 -23.20 18.68 -15.34
N GLY A 202 -23.57 17.66 -16.12
CA GLY A 202 -24.73 17.71 -17.03
C GLY A 202 -26.07 17.97 -16.35
N ASN A 203 -26.20 17.62 -15.06
CA ASN A 203 -27.37 17.92 -14.24
C ASN A 203 -27.36 19.35 -13.63
N GLY A 204 -26.38 20.18 -13.96
CA GLY A 204 -26.21 21.54 -13.44
C GLY A 204 -25.59 21.62 -12.04
N GLN A 205 -25.27 20.49 -11.40
CA GLN A 205 -24.53 20.50 -10.14
C GLN A 205 -23.06 20.87 -10.36
N LYS A 206 -22.43 21.38 -9.30
CA LYS A 206 -21.09 21.95 -9.35
C LYS A 206 -20.19 21.35 -8.27
N LEU A 207 -19.02 20.87 -8.68
CA LEU A 207 -17.93 20.50 -7.78
C LEU A 207 -16.87 21.60 -7.77
N SER A 208 -16.69 22.27 -6.64
CA SER A 208 -15.62 23.25 -6.46
C SER A 208 -14.32 22.57 -6.04
N LEU A 209 -13.21 22.93 -6.68
CA LEU A 209 -11.87 22.41 -6.46
C LEU A 209 -11.00 23.50 -5.84
N SER A 210 -10.39 23.21 -4.69
CA SER A 210 -9.41 24.07 -4.06
C SER A 210 -8.05 23.93 -4.77
N PRO A 211 -7.08 24.85 -4.54
CA PRO A 211 -5.76 24.75 -5.16
C PRO A 211 -5.04 23.42 -4.94
N GLU A 212 -5.26 22.72 -3.81
CA GLU A 212 -4.65 21.40 -3.60
C GLU A 212 -5.17 20.31 -4.55
N ASN A 213 -6.31 20.53 -5.21
CA ASN A 213 -6.91 19.60 -6.13
C ASN A 213 -6.35 19.68 -7.56
N TYR A 214 -5.59 20.73 -7.87
CA TYR A 214 -4.96 20.88 -9.20
C TYR A 214 -3.50 21.33 -9.12
N LEU A 215 -2.93 21.46 -7.91
CA LEU A 215 -1.51 21.75 -7.67
C LEU A 215 -0.79 20.63 -6.93
N PHE A 216 0.51 20.49 -7.18
CA PHE A 216 1.42 19.69 -6.37
C PHE A 216 2.62 20.52 -5.89
N ARG A 217 3.23 20.11 -4.78
CA ARG A 217 4.35 20.83 -4.16
C ARG A 217 5.63 20.68 -4.98
N HIS A 218 6.37 21.76 -5.15
CA HIS A 218 7.71 21.69 -5.74
C HIS A 218 8.71 21.13 -4.72
N SER A 219 9.23 19.92 -4.96
CA SER A 219 10.05 19.20 -3.97
C SER A 219 11.40 19.86 -3.63
N LYS A 220 11.88 20.79 -4.47
CA LYS A 220 13.19 21.45 -4.29
C LYS A 220 13.12 22.94 -3.91
N VAL A 221 11.95 23.57 -3.98
CA VAL A 221 11.79 25.02 -3.77
C VAL A 221 10.62 25.21 -2.84
N GLU A 222 10.92 25.68 -1.64
CA GLU A 222 9.94 25.86 -0.59
C GLU A 222 8.90 26.94 -0.98
N GLY A 223 7.63 26.67 -0.67
CA GLY A 223 6.53 27.58 -1.01
C GLY A 223 6.29 27.76 -2.51
N ALA A 224 6.79 26.83 -3.33
CA ALA A 224 6.49 26.75 -4.75
C ALA A 224 5.59 25.55 -5.08
N TYR A 225 4.72 25.73 -6.07
CA TYR A 225 3.72 24.74 -6.48
C TYR A 225 3.66 24.66 -8.00
N CYS A 226 3.25 23.51 -8.50
CA CYS A 226 3.18 23.20 -9.92
C CYS A 226 1.77 22.75 -10.29
N LEU A 227 1.32 23.06 -11.51
CA LEU A 227 0.07 22.50 -12.04
C LEU A 227 0.18 20.98 -12.11
N GLY A 228 -0.72 20.27 -11.43
CA GLY A 228 -0.91 18.82 -11.53
C GLY A 228 -1.97 18.44 -12.55
N VAL A 229 -2.12 19.26 -13.59
CA VAL A 229 -2.99 19.05 -14.74
C VAL A 229 -2.11 19.10 -15.97
N PHE A 230 -2.20 18.10 -16.83
CA PHE A 230 -1.34 17.91 -18.00
C PHE A 230 -2.15 17.70 -19.26
N GLN A 231 -1.50 17.81 -20.42
CA GLN A 231 -2.08 17.44 -21.70
C GLN A 231 -2.08 15.91 -21.87
N ASN A 232 -3.21 15.33 -22.29
CA ASN A 232 -3.32 13.89 -22.55
C ASN A 232 -2.78 13.47 -23.93
N GLY A 233 -1.65 14.03 -24.36
CA GLY A 233 -1.05 13.75 -25.67
C GLY A 233 -2.05 13.86 -26.82
N LYS A 234 -2.25 12.75 -27.55
CA LYS A 234 -3.23 12.61 -28.66
C LYS A 234 -4.56 11.99 -28.22
N ASP A 235 -4.65 11.51 -26.99
CA ASP A 235 -5.87 10.92 -26.44
C ASP A 235 -6.84 12.05 -26.06
N THR A 236 -8.08 11.93 -26.52
CA THR A 236 -9.16 12.89 -26.27
C THR A 236 -9.94 12.58 -25.01
N THR A 237 -9.56 11.55 -24.26
CA THR A 237 -10.17 11.19 -22.97
C THR A 237 -9.71 12.18 -21.91
N THR A 238 -10.61 12.63 -21.04
CA THR A 238 -10.24 13.34 -19.81
C THR A 238 -10.02 12.33 -18.71
N LEU A 239 -8.85 12.35 -18.07
CA LEU A 239 -8.54 11.50 -16.91
C LEU A 239 -8.42 12.36 -15.66
N LEU A 240 -9.21 12.03 -14.64
CA LEU A 240 -9.18 12.68 -13.33
C LEU A 240 -8.50 11.74 -12.35
N GLY A 241 -7.22 12.01 -12.09
CA GLY A 241 -6.43 11.27 -11.11
C GLY A 241 -6.69 11.69 -9.66
N GLY A 242 -5.98 11.04 -8.74
CA GLY A 242 -6.09 11.23 -7.30
C GLY A 242 -5.94 12.69 -6.83
N ILE A 243 -5.19 13.52 -7.57
CA ILE A 243 -5.06 14.95 -7.25
C ILE A 243 -6.42 15.66 -7.17
N ILE A 244 -7.34 15.39 -8.10
CA ILE A 244 -8.65 16.08 -8.21
C ILE A 244 -9.53 15.82 -6.99
N VAL A 245 -9.34 14.66 -6.37
CA VAL A 245 -10.21 14.10 -5.34
C VAL A 245 -9.57 14.07 -3.95
N ARG A 246 -8.44 14.76 -3.75
CA ARG A 246 -7.89 15.05 -2.41
C ARG A 246 -8.94 15.75 -1.55
N ASN A 247 -9.04 15.37 -0.28
CA ASN A 247 -10.04 15.88 0.67
C ASN A 247 -11.46 15.89 0.07
N THR A 248 -11.78 14.81 -0.64
CA THR A 248 -13.08 14.61 -1.26
C THR A 248 -13.47 13.15 -1.08
N LEU A 249 -14.59 12.90 -0.43
CA LEU A 249 -15.23 11.59 -0.44
C LEU A 249 -15.90 11.42 -1.80
N VAL A 250 -15.45 10.43 -2.56
CA VAL A 250 -16.01 10.06 -3.85
C VAL A 250 -16.77 8.76 -3.69
N THR A 251 -18.08 8.80 -3.87
CA THR A 251 -18.97 7.64 -3.79
C THR A 251 -19.32 7.16 -5.19
N TYR A 252 -19.00 5.91 -5.48
CA TYR A 252 -19.32 5.22 -6.72
C TYR A 252 -20.59 4.41 -6.49
N ASP A 253 -21.76 5.01 -6.71
CA ASP A 253 -23.05 4.36 -6.58
C ASP A 253 -23.37 3.64 -7.91
N ARG A 254 -22.91 2.39 -7.99
CA ARG A 254 -22.97 1.56 -9.20
C ARG A 254 -24.40 1.15 -9.50
N HIS A 255 -25.19 0.89 -8.45
CA HIS A 255 -26.61 0.55 -8.53
C HIS A 255 -27.44 1.65 -9.20
N ASN A 256 -27.23 2.91 -8.81
CA ASN A 256 -27.97 4.05 -9.33
C ASN A 256 -27.22 4.81 -10.44
N GLU A 257 -26.14 4.25 -10.96
CA GLU A 257 -25.38 4.80 -12.10
C GLU A 257 -24.97 6.27 -11.88
N LYS A 258 -24.42 6.59 -10.70
CA LYS A 258 -24.00 7.95 -10.35
C LYS A 258 -22.73 7.98 -9.50
N ILE A 259 -21.93 9.03 -9.67
CA ILE A 259 -20.77 9.34 -8.83
C ILE A 259 -21.09 10.54 -7.95
N GLY A 260 -20.96 10.38 -6.64
CA GLY A 260 -21.10 11.42 -5.64
C GLY A 260 -19.76 12.01 -5.23
N PHE A 261 -19.72 13.31 -4.97
CA PHE A 261 -18.55 14.04 -4.49
C PHE A 261 -18.94 14.87 -3.26
N TRP A 262 -18.21 14.70 -2.17
CA TRP A 262 -18.39 15.51 -0.97
C TRP A 262 -17.04 16.02 -0.47
N LYS A 263 -16.84 17.34 -0.48
CA LYS A 263 -15.63 17.97 0.04
C LYS A 263 -15.58 17.81 1.56
N THR A 264 -14.55 17.15 2.05
CA THR A 264 -14.41 16.81 3.47
C THR A 264 -12.94 16.53 3.82
N ASN A 265 -12.58 16.69 5.09
CA ASN A 265 -11.26 16.26 5.55
C ASN A 265 -11.22 14.74 5.64
N CYS A 266 -10.54 14.09 4.70
CA CYS A 266 -10.51 12.62 4.64
C CYS A 266 -9.75 11.98 5.80
N SER A 267 -8.92 12.72 6.55
CA SER A 267 -8.28 12.19 7.76
C SER A 267 -9.23 12.05 8.94
N GLU A 268 -10.37 12.75 8.92
CA GLU A 268 -11.37 12.76 10.00
C GLU A 268 -12.68 12.07 9.56
N LEU A 269 -12.66 11.34 8.44
CA LEU A 269 -13.89 10.85 7.82
C LEU A 269 -14.67 9.92 8.78
N TRP A 270 -13.98 9.01 9.47
CA TRP A 270 -14.61 8.08 10.42
C TRP A 270 -15.33 8.79 11.57
N GLU A 271 -14.70 9.81 12.15
CA GLU A 271 -15.30 10.62 13.22
C GLU A 271 -16.53 11.38 12.72
N ARG A 272 -16.44 11.96 11.51
CA ARG A 272 -17.52 12.77 10.90
C ARG A 272 -18.73 11.95 10.50
N LEU A 273 -18.53 10.70 10.12
CA LEU A 273 -19.63 9.80 9.74
C LEU A 273 -20.36 9.21 10.95
N ASN A 274 -19.93 9.49 12.18
CA ASN A 274 -20.50 8.94 13.42
C ASN A 274 -20.67 7.41 13.33
N ILE A 275 -19.73 6.71 12.70
CA ILE A 275 -19.74 5.23 12.68
C ILE A 275 -19.31 4.80 14.07
N THR A 276 -20.29 4.67 14.96
CA THR A 276 -20.12 4.13 16.31
C THR A 276 -19.35 2.82 16.21
N GLU A 277 -18.27 2.67 16.99
CA GLU A 277 -17.68 1.36 17.24
C GLU A 277 -18.82 0.38 17.58
N ALA A 278 -18.87 -0.75 16.88
CA ALA A 278 -19.81 -1.80 17.21
C ALA A 278 -19.72 -2.09 18.72
N PRO A 279 -20.85 -2.13 19.47
CA PRO A 279 -20.78 -2.32 20.90
C PRO A 279 -20.07 -3.65 21.20
N SER A 280 -19.02 -3.61 22.01
CA SER A 280 -18.50 -4.82 22.65
C SER A 280 -19.69 -5.53 23.31
N PRO A 281 -19.90 -6.84 23.07
CA PRO A 281 -21.04 -7.54 23.63
C PRO A 281 -20.99 -7.41 25.16
N ALA A 282 -22.05 -6.85 25.74
CA ALA A 282 -22.19 -6.69 27.18
C ALA A 282 -22.08 -8.06 27.86
N PRO A 283 -21.47 -8.15 29.06
CA PRO A 283 -21.41 -9.39 29.80
C PRO A 283 -22.83 -9.76 30.25
N SER A 284 -23.41 -10.76 29.62
CA SER A 284 -24.70 -11.33 30.04
C SER A 284 -24.50 -12.04 31.38
N SER A 285 -24.92 -11.41 32.47
CA SER A 285 -25.15 -12.08 33.74
C SER A 285 -26.44 -12.89 33.65
N ASN A 286 -26.33 -14.22 33.62
CA ASN A 286 -27.36 -15.09 34.15
C ASN A 286 -26.75 -16.36 34.74
N SER A 287 -26.90 -16.47 36.04
CA SER A 287 -26.67 -17.65 36.86
C SER A 287 -27.73 -18.71 36.55
N GLY A 288 -27.28 -19.91 36.17
CA GLY A 288 -28.10 -21.09 36.04
C GLY A 288 -27.22 -22.30 35.75
N SER A 289 -26.91 -23.05 36.81
CA SER A 289 -26.11 -24.28 36.80
C SER A 289 -26.86 -25.46 36.21
N GLU A 290 -26.27 -26.18 35.26
CA GLU A 290 -26.22 -27.67 35.20
C GLU A 290 -25.43 -28.18 33.97
N GLY A 291 -24.37 -28.97 34.22
CA GLY A 291 -24.02 -30.21 33.51
C GLY A 291 -23.56 -30.21 32.04
N ASP A 292 -22.23 -30.10 31.84
CA ASP A 292 -21.38 -30.83 30.87
C ASP A 292 -21.90 -31.24 29.47
N MET A 293 -21.51 -30.47 28.45
CA MET A 293 -20.61 -30.94 27.38
C MET A 293 -20.07 -29.73 26.58
N ALA A 294 -18.78 -29.45 26.68
CA ALA A 294 -18.14 -28.41 25.89
C ALA A 294 -18.10 -28.81 24.40
N PRO A 295 -18.55 -27.96 23.46
CA PRO A 295 -18.18 -28.10 22.06
C PRO A 295 -16.67 -27.89 21.94
N ALA A 296 -16.01 -28.74 21.15
CA ALA A 296 -14.59 -28.61 20.86
C ALA A 296 -14.26 -27.19 20.36
N PRO A 297 -13.16 -26.57 20.83
CA PRO A 297 -12.74 -25.28 20.32
C PRO A 297 -12.46 -25.40 18.82
N ALA A 298 -12.91 -24.40 18.06
CA ALA A 298 -12.54 -24.24 16.67
C ALA A 298 -11.00 -24.21 16.53
N PRO A 299 -10.43 -24.72 15.43
CA PRO A 299 -8.98 -24.69 15.23
C PRO A 299 -8.53 -23.23 15.09
N SER A 300 -7.93 -22.69 16.14
CA SER A 300 -7.16 -21.44 16.09
C SER A 300 -5.89 -21.71 15.27
N GLY A 301 -5.78 -21.11 14.09
CA GLY A 301 -4.63 -21.37 13.23
C GLY A 301 -4.54 -20.48 12.00
N LEU A 302 -4.57 -19.15 12.19
CA LEU A 302 -3.87 -18.24 11.28
C LEU A 302 -2.61 -17.75 12.03
N PRO A 303 -1.43 -17.70 11.40
CA PRO A 303 -0.20 -17.38 12.10
C PRO A 303 -0.22 -15.92 12.58
N GLU A 304 -0.22 -15.73 13.89
CA GLU A 304 0.27 -14.49 14.48
C GLU A 304 1.74 -14.34 14.09
N PHE A 305 2.07 -13.31 13.32
CA PHE A 305 3.46 -12.97 13.09
C PHE A 305 3.98 -12.24 14.32
N ASP A 306 4.82 -12.92 15.08
CA ASP A 306 5.57 -12.35 16.17
C ASP A 306 6.64 -11.38 15.61
N VAL A 307 6.49 -10.08 15.90
CA VAL A 307 7.47 -9.06 15.48
C VAL A 307 8.61 -9.03 16.50
N GLY A 308 9.83 -9.33 16.06
CA GLY A 308 11.00 -9.40 16.95
C GLY A 308 11.74 -8.08 17.09
N LEU A 309 11.67 -7.22 16.07
CA LEU A 309 12.40 -5.94 16.04
C LEU A 309 11.81 -5.02 14.97
N ILE A 310 11.66 -3.74 15.30
CA ILE A 310 11.43 -2.68 14.31
C ILE A 310 12.69 -1.82 14.25
N THR A 311 13.22 -1.59 13.05
CA THR A 311 14.39 -0.72 12.83
C THR A 311 13.99 0.58 12.16
N VAL A 312 14.56 1.69 12.62
CA VAL A 312 14.26 3.04 12.13
C VAL A 312 15.56 3.77 11.82
N ASP A 313 15.71 4.23 10.59
CA ASP A 313 16.87 4.98 10.13
C ASP A 313 16.57 6.49 10.15
N MET A 314 17.41 7.23 10.89
CA MET A 314 17.25 8.67 11.12
C MET A 314 18.55 9.39 10.76
N SER A 315 18.45 10.40 9.89
CA SER A 315 19.54 11.33 9.59
C SER A 315 19.39 12.59 10.42
N ILE A 316 20.45 12.99 11.12
CA ILE A 316 20.51 14.22 11.92
C ILE A 316 21.67 15.06 11.40
N ASN A 317 21.43 16.33 11.10
CA ASN A 317 22.45 17.25 10.58
C ASN A 317 23.37 17.79 11.70
N VAL A 318 23.97 16.87 12.46
CA VAL A 318 24.92 17.12 13.55
C VAL A 318 26.02 16.05 13.47
N THR A 319 27.26 16.42 13.76
CA THR A 319 28.39 15.47 13.80
C THR A 319 28.28 14.50 14.97
N TYR A 320 28.76 13.26 14.77
CA TYR A 320 28.62 12.23 15.79
C TYR A 320 29.25 12.61 17.14
N SER A 321 30.38 13.30 17.14
CA SER A 321 31.04 13.77 18.37
C SER A 321 30.15 14.67 19.23
N ASN A 322 29.31 15.50 18.60
CA ASN A 322 28.38 16.40 19.29
C ASN A 322 27.07 15.71 19.67
N LEU A 323 26.68 14.68 18.90
CA LEU A 323 25.45 13.92 19.12
C LEU A 323 25.61 12.83 20.18
N LYS A 324 26.80 12.23 20.29
CA LYS A 324 27.11 11.11 21.20
C LYS A 324 26.66 11.32 22.66
N PRO A 325 26.88 12.48 23.30
CA PRO A 325 26.42 12.72 24.68
C PRO A 325 24.89 12.74 24.82
N HIS A 326 24.17 12.98 23.73
CA HIS A 326 22.72 13.19 23.69
C HIS A 326 21.92 11.97 23.23
N LEU A 327 22.58 10.88 22.81
CA LEU A 327 21.92 9.69 22.28
C LEU A 327 20.94 9.05 23.26
N HIS A 328 21.26 9.03 24.56
CA HIS A 328 20.35 8.50 25.58
C HIS A 328 19.05 9.30 25.65
N LYS A 329 19.17 10.63 25.72
CA LYS A 329 18.03 11.54 25.75
C LYS A 329 17.20 11.46 24.48
N LEU A 330 17.85 11.24 23.34
CA LEU A 330 17.18 11.04 22.06
C LEU A 330 16.39 9.73 22.02
N ALA A 331 16.93 8.65 22.59
CA ALA A 331 16.21 7.37 22.74
C ALA A 331 14.95 7.53 23.60
N GLU A 332 15.04 8.25 24.71
CA GLU A 332 13.89 8.54 25.59
C GLU A 332 12.80 9.33 24.88
N LEU A 333 13.17 10.32 24.06
CA LEU A 333 12.22 11.12 23.29
C LEU A 333 11.52 10.29 22.21
N ILE A 334 12.27 9.44 21.51
CA ILE A 334 11.71 8.50 20.54
C ILE A 334 10.73 7.55 21.24
N ALA A 335 11.11 6.98 22.38
CA ALA A 335 10.25 6.08 23.14
C ALA A 335 8.96 6.78 23.60
N LYS A 336 9.08 8.02 24.08
CA LYS A 336 7.93 8.83 24.50
C LYS A 336 6.95 9.07 23.35
N GLU A 337 7.44 9.42 22.17
CA GLU A 337 6.56 9.66 21.01
C GLU A 337 5.86 8.37 20.56
N LEU A 338 6.59 7.26 20.60
CA LEU A 338 6.07 5.96 20.22
C LEU A 338 5.17 5.35 21.30
N GLU A 339 5.00 6.02 22.45
CA GLU A 339 4.26 5.55 23.62
C GLU A 339 4.73 4.17 24.12
N ILE A 340 6.05 3.97 24.10
CA ILE A 340 6.72 2.75 24.57
C ILE A 340 7.73 3.06 25.67
N ASP A 341 8.19 2.01 26.34
CA ASP A 341 9.23 2.13 27.38
C ASP A 341 10.59 2.50 26.76
N SER A 342 11.35 3.39 27.41
CA SER A 342 12.65 3.85 26.90
C SER A 342 13.69 2.74 26.75
N HIS A 343 13.58 1.66 27.52
CA HIS A 343 14.47 0.48 27.41
C HIS A 343 14.25 -0.33 26.14
N GLN A 344 13.11 -0.12 25.45
CA GLN A 344 12.80 -0.74 24.17
C GLN A 344 13.54 -0.07 23.01
N VAL A 345 13.98 1.19 23.14
CA VAL A 345 14.65 1.92 22.06
C VAL A 345 16.17 1.90 22.26
N ARG A 346 16.90 1.30 21.31
CA ARG A 346 18.36 1.18 21.39
C ARG A 346 19.04 1.60 20.09
N VAL A 347 20.22 2.18 20.21
CA VAL A 347 21.08 2.46 19.06
C VAL A 347 21.68 1.15 18.56
N MET A 348 21.45 0.81 17.29
CA MET A 348 22.01 -0.38 16.64
C MET A 348 23.26 -0.06 15.84
N ASN A 349 23.25 1.04 15.09
CA ASN A 349 24.38 1.46 14.28
C ASN A 349 24.42 2.99 14.16
N VAL A 350 25.61 3.55 14.06
CA VAL A 350 25.83 4.96 13.82
C VAL A 350 26.88 5.14 12.73
N THR A 351 26.53 5.87 11.68
CA THR A 351 27.43 6.18 10.56
C THR A 351 27.56 7.69 10.42
N SER A 352 28.80 8.19 10.42
CA SER A 352 29.08 9.60 10.18
C SER A 352 29.18 9.87 8.68
N GLN A 353 28.42 10.84 8.17
CA GLN A 353 28.44 11.25 6.77
C GLN A 353 28.62 12.77 6.68
N GLY A 354 29.88 13.21 6.57
CA GLY A 354 30.23 14.63 6.55
C GLY A 354 29.79 15.35 7.84
N ASN A 355 28.94 16.37 7.71
CA ASN A 355 28.38 17.14 8.83
C ASN A 355 27.11 16.51 9.45
N SER A 356 26.68 15.35 8.93
CA SER A 356 25.48 14.66 9.39
C SER A 356 25.81 13.29 9.98
N THR A 357 24.94 12.80 10.86
CA THR A 357 25.02 11.48 11.46
C THR A 357 23.77 10.69 11.11
N LEU A 358 23.97 9.50 10.54
CA LEU A 358 22.93 8.51 10.31
C LEU A 358 22.89 7.56 11.50
N ILE A 359 21.74 7.43 12.14
CA ILE A 359 21.52 6.52 13.27
C ILE A 359 20.46 5.50 12.88
N ARG A 360 20.77 4.23 13.08
CA ARG A 360 19.80 3.13 13.08
C ARG A 360 19.36 2.84 14.50
N TRP A 361 18.09 3.07 14.78
CA TRP A 361 17.42 2.72 16.03
C TRP A 361 16.75 1.36 15.91
N GLY A 362 16.83 0.56 16.98
CA GLY A 362 16.10 -0.69 17.13
C GLY A 362 15.06 -0.53 18.24
N ILE A 363 13.82 -0.90 17.94
CA ILE A 363 12.69 -0.93 18.86
C ILE A 363 12.39 -2.40 19.18
N PHE A 364 12.70 -2.79 20.41
CA PHE A 364 12.62 -4.15 20.91
C PHE A 364 11.33 -4.39 21.70
N PRO A 365 10.89 -5.64 21.85
CA PRO A 365 9.74 -5.97 22.69
C PRO A 365 9.89 -5.55 24.15
N ALA A 366 8.76 -5.36 24.84
CA ALA A 366 8.73 -5.00 26.25
C ALA A 366 9.26 -6.14 27.15
N GLY A 367 10.03 -5.78 28.17
CA GLY A 367 10.52 -6.71 29.19
C GLY A 367 11.49 -7.77 28.65
N SER A 368 11.26 -9.05 29.01
CA SER A 368 12.03 -10.20 28.54
C SER A 368 11.36 -10.93 27.37
N SER A 369 10.34 -10.34 26.73
CA SER A 369 9.65 -10.97 25.61
C SER A 369 10.55 -11.03 24.38
N ASN A 370 10.44 -12.13 23.63
CA ASN A 370 11.12 -12.28 22.33
C ASN A 370 10.30 -11.67 21.18
N SER A 371 9.04 -11.29 21.42
CA SER A 371 8.13 -10.71 20.43
C SER A 371 7.25 -9.60 21.00
N MET A 372 6.91 -8.65 20.15
CA MET A 372 5.84 -7.67 20.42
C MET A 372 4.56 -8.10 19.70
N SER A 373 3.42 -7.81 20.32
CA SER A 373 2.11 -8.11 19.73
C SER A 373 1.90 -7.33 18.43
N ASN A 374 1.09 -7.86 17.53
CA ASN A 374 0.73 -7.17 16.28
C ASN A 374 0.09 -5.79 16.56
N ALA A 375 -0.75 -5.68 17.59
CA ALA A 375 -1.33 -4.40 18.01
C ALA A 375 -0.26 -3.37 18.42
N THR A 376 0.76 -3.81 19.18
CA THR A 376 1.89 -2.96 19.58
C THR A 376 2.73 -2.55 18.38
N ALA A 377 3.06 -3.49 17.50
CA ALA A 377 3.85 -3.22 16.29
C ALA A 377 3.14 -2.23 15.35
N MET A 378 1.85 -2.44 15.11
CA MET A 378 1.04 -1.55 14.26
C MET A 378 0.85 -0.16 14.89
N GLY A 379 0.70 -0.07 16.21
CA GLY A 379 0.68 1.21 16.92
C GLY A 379 1.98 2.01 16.76
N ILE A 380 3.13 1.33 16.82
CA ILE A 380 4.45 1.95 16.59
C ILE A 380 4.58 2.42 15.13
N ILE A 381 4.21 1.57 14.16
CA ILE A 381 4.28 1.88 12.72
C ILE A 381 3.35 3.05 12.37
N TYR A 382 2.14 3.08 12.91
CA TYR A 382 1.19 4.17 12.73
C TYR A 382 1.79 5.53 13.16
N ARG A 383 2.47 5.57 14.31
CA ARG A 383 3.11 6.80 14.81
C ARG A 383 4.32 7.23 13.99
N LEU A 384 5.12 6.27 13.52
CA LEU A 384 6.24 6.54 12.61
C LEU A 384 5.77 7.10 11.26
N THR A 385 4.61 6.64 10.75
CA THR A 385 4.06 7.05 9.45
C THR A 385 3.35 8.40 9.48
N GLN A 386 2.72 8.76 10.60
CA GLN A 386 2.02 10.04 10.79
C GLN A 386 2.94 11.27 10.96
N ARG A 387 4.28 11.16 10.84
CA ARG A 387 5.28 12.25 11.06
C ARG A 387 5.20 12.95 12.42
N HIS A 388 4.68 12.29 13.45
CA HIS A 388 4.50 12.92 14.77
C HIS A 388 5.74 12.93 15.66
N VAL A 389 6.85 12.27 15.30
CA VAL A 389 8.11 12.36 16.06
C VAL A 389 8.71 13.75 15.98
N GLN A 390 8.24 14.63 16.87
CA GLN A 390 8.75 15.97 17.10
C GLN A 390 9.93 15.87 18.07
N LEU A 391 11.14 15.84 17.50
CA LEU A 391 12.34 15.97 18.30
C LEU A 391 12.55 17.45 18.66
N PRO A 392 13.07 17.75 19.86
CA PRO A 392 13.33 19.12 20.28
C PRO A 392 14.15 19.92 19.25
N GLU A 393 13.77 21.19 19.04
CA GLU A 393 14.37 22.08 18.02
C GLU A 393 15.90 22.29 18.19
N ASN A 394 16.45 21.97 19.36
CA ASN A 394 17.88 22.09 19.66
C ASN A 394 18.76 20.98 19.04
N LEU A 395 18.16 19.97 18.38
CA LEU A 395 18.86 18.85 17.73
C LEU A 395 19.23 19.10 16.26
N GLY A 396 18.90 20.28 15.71
CA GLY A 396 19.10 20.60 14.30
C GLY A 396 18.05 19.94 13.38
N SER A 397 18.18 20.14 12.07
CA SER A 397 17.28 19.51 11.10
C SER A 397 17.51 18.00 11.05
N TYR A 398 16.46 17.20 11.29
CA TYR A 398 16.49 15.75 11.17
C TYR A 398 15.53 15.28 10.07
N LYS A 399 15.80 14.11 9.50
CA LYS A 399 14.94 13.44 8.52
C LYS A 399 14.84 11.97 8.86
N LEU A 400 13.62 11.46 8.99
CA LEU A 400 13.33 10.03 8.99
C LEU A 400 13.54 9.53 7.56
N LEU A 401 14.43 8.55 7.37
CA LEU A 401 14.80 8.06 6.04
C LEU A 401 14.02 6.81 5.65
N GLU A 402 13.99 5.81 6.52
CA GLU A 402 13.42 4.49 6.23
C GLU A 402 13.08 3.77 7.55
N TRP A 403 12.10 2.87 7.53
CA TRP A 403 11.82 1.95 8.63
C TRP A 403 11.55 0.55 8.08
N ASN A 404 11.89 -0.47 8.86
CA ASN A 404 11.72 -1.88 8.48
C ASN A 404 11.28 -2.71 9.69
N VAL A 405 10.44 -3.71 9.45
CA VAL A 405 9.95 -4.64 10.46
C VAL A 405 10.62 -5.98 10.22
N GLN A 406 11.39 -6.46 11.19
CA GLN A 406 11.97 -7.79 11.14
C GLN A 406 11.05 -8.79 11.84
N PRO A 407 10.43 -9.74 11.10
CA PRO A 407 9.71 -10.84 11.73
C PRO A 407 10.70 -11.69 12.54
N LEU A 408 10.22 -12.35 13.60
CA LEU A 408 11.02 -13.32 14.35
C LEU A 408 11.61 -14.35 13.39
N SER A 409 12.92 -14.28 13.19
CA SER A 409 13.57 -15.22 12.29
C SER A 409 13.37 -16.63 12.86
N ARG A 410 12.74 -17.53 12.09
CA ARG A 410 12.89 -18.99 12.27
C ARG A 410 14.35 -19.37 11.93
N ARG A 411 15.29 -18.89 12.74
CA ARG A 411 16.74 -19.11 12.57
C ARG A 411 17.34 -19.88 13.75
N SER A 412 16.51 -20.30 14.72
CA SER A 412 16.91 -21.17 15.83
C SER A 412 16.81 -22.66 15.44
N TRP A 413 15.70 -23.14 14.87
CA TRP A 413 15.51 -24.58 14.66
C TRP A 413 16.62 -25.26 13.83
N PHE A 414 16.96 -24.69 12.67
CA PHE A 414 18.03 -25.25 11.82
C PHE A 414 19.40 -25.15 12.50
N ARG A 415 19.70 -24.07 13.24
CA ARG A 415 21.00 -23.90 13.89
C ARG A 415 21.16 -24.81 15.11
N ASP A 416 20.07 -25.03 15.85
CA ASP A 416 20.03 -25.87 17.04
C ASP A 416 20.07 -27.37 16.68
N HIS A 417 19.58 -27.74 15.48
CA HIS A 417 19.54 -29.14 15.03
C HIS A 417 20.59 -29.48 13.97
N VAL A 418 21.33 -28.53 13.39
CA VAL A 418 22.38 -28.82 12.38
C VAL A 418 23.44 -29.76 12.95
N VAL A 419 23.86 -29.57 14.21
CA VAL A 419 24.85 -30.46 14.83
C VAL A 419 24.29 -31.89 14.99
N SER A 420 23.02 -32.01 15.41
CA SER A 420 22.34 -33.31 15.54
C SER A 420 22.08 -33.99 14.19
N ILE A 421 21.76 -33.22 13.15
CA ILE A 421 21.60 -33.72 11.78
C ILE A 421 22.94 -34.18 11.22
N LEU A 422 24.01 -33.40 11.42
CA LEU A 422 25.37 -33.78 11.00
C LEU A 422 25.85 -35.04 11.75
N LEU A 423 25.58 -35.16 13.05
CA LEU A 423 25.85 -36.37 13.83
C LEU A 423 25.04 -37.57 13.33
N GLY A 424 23.76 -37.37 12.99
CA GLY A 424 22.90 -38.40 12.41
C GLY A 424 23.40 -38.89 11.05
N ILE A 425 23.79 -37.96 10.16
CA ILE A 425 24.39 -38.29 8.86
C ILE A 425 25.71 -39.04 9.07
N LEU A 426 26.57 -38.60 10.00
CA LEU A 426 27.83 -39.27 10.31
C LEU A 426 27.60 -40.71 10.82
N LEU A 427 26.59 -40.93 11.67
CA LEU A 427 26.22 -42.26 12.15
C LEU A 427 25.74 -43.17 11.03
N VAL A 428 24.93 -42.65 10.10
CA VAL A 428 24.46 -43.42 8.93
C VAL A 428 25.63 -43.75 7.99
N VAL A 429 26.55 -42.83 7.77
CA VAL A 429 27.77 -43.07 6.97
C VAL A 429 28.67 -44.11 7.65
N LEU A 430 28.85 -44.06 8.97
CA LEU A 430 29.64 -45.04 9.70
C LEU A 430 29.01 -46.43 9.68
N LEU A 431 27.69 -46.52 9.85
CA LEU A 431 26.96 -47.79 9.78
C LEU A 431 27.02 -48.38 8.36
N THR A 432 26.83 -47.58 7.31
CA THR A 432 26.93 -48.06 5.93
C THR A 432 28.35 -48.50 5.58
N LEU A 433 29.38 -47.77 6.00
CA LEU A 433 30.78 -48.17 5.82
C LEU A 433 31.10 -49.46 6.60
N SER A 434 30.59 -49.63 7.81
CA SER A 434 30.77 -50.86 8.60
C SER A 434 30.09 -52.07 7.93
N ALA A 435 28.89 -51.88 7.36
CA ALA A 435 28.18 -52.92 6.63
C ALA A 435 28.92 -53.30 5.34
N LEU A 436 29.49 -52.33 4.64
CA LEU A 436 30.36 -52.55 3.48
C LEU A 436 31.64 -53.30 3.84
N LEU A 437 32.28 -52.95 4.96
CA LEU A 437 33.46 -53.65 5.48
C LEU A 437 33.14 -55.09 5.88
N VAL A 438 32.02 -55.32 6.57
CA VAL A 438 31.54 -56.66 6.92
C VAL A 438 31.22 -57.47 5.65
N SER A 439 30.61 -56.85 4.64
CA SER A 439 30.34 -57.47 3.35
C SER A 439 31.64 -57.85 2.61
N LEU A 440 32.64 -56.97 2.59
CA LEU A 440 33.95 -57.22 1.99
C LEU A 440 34.74 -58.31 2.75
N VAL A 441 34.72 -58.30 4.08
CA VAL A 441 35.36 -59.35 4.89
C VAL A 441 34.63 -60.69 4.73
N ARG A 442 33.30 -60.69 4.62
CA ARG A 442 32.49 -61.89 4.36
C ARG A 442 32.75 -62.42 2.95
N ARG A 443 32.90 -61.55 1.93
CA ARG A 443 33.33 -61.92 0.57
C ARG A 443 34.74 -62.49 0.56
N ASN A 444 35.69 -61.93 1.31
CA ASN A 444 37.05 -62.46 1.41
C ASN A 444 37.15 -63.75 2.22
N LYS A 445 36.26 -63.98 3.20
CA LYS A 445 36.15 -65.27 3.90
C LYS A 445 35.49 -66.35 3.05
N PHE A 446 34.47 -66.01 2.25
CA PHE A 446 33.79 -66.97 1.36
C PHE A 446 34.50 -67.19 0.03
N GLY A 447 35.37 -66.28 -0.41
CA GLY A 447 36.19 -66.43 -1.62
C GLY A 447 37.36 -67.42 -1.48
N ARG A 448 37.52 -68.07 -0.32
CA ARG A 448 38.64 -68.98 -0.03
C ARG A 448 38.23 -70.45 0.18
N GLN A 449 36.98 -70.82 -0.08
CA GLN A 449 36.54 -72.21 -0.03
C GLN A 449 35.79 -72.65 -1.30
N VAL A 450 36.46 -73.57 -2.00
CA VAL A 450 35.93 -74.62 -2.89
C VAL A 450 35.53 -74.19 -4.30
N ALA A 451 36.46 -74.45 -5.22
CA ALA A 451 36.19 -74.77 -6.61
C ALA A 451 35.45 -76.11 -6.69
N TYR A 452 34.38 -76.20 -7.49
CA TYR A 452 33.98 -77.43 -8.19
C TYR A 452 33.09 -77.07 -9.40
N ARG A 453 33.46 -77.58 -10.58
CA ARG A 453 32.69 -77.60 -11.84
C ARG A 453 31.84 -78.88 -11.89
N PRO A 454 30.65 -78.85 -12.51
CA PRO A 454 30.45 -79.56 -13.80
C PRO A 454 29.60 -78.73 -14.78
N VAL A 455 29.93 -78.63 -16.08
CA VAL A 455 29.55 -79.53 -17.21
C VAL A 455 28.04 -79.80 -17.28
N ASP A 456 27.29 -78.92 -17.94
CA ASP A 456 26.49 -79.23 -19.15
C ASP A 456 25.56 -78.08 -19.57
N SER A 457 25.26 -78.06 -20.88
CA SER A 457 24.15 -77.41 -21.59
C SER A 457 24.37 -76.06 -22.32
N VAL A 458 24.67 -76.24 -23.61
CA VAL A 458 24.11 -75.58 -24.81
C VAL A 458 24.12 -74.05 -24.91
N VAL A 459 25.01 -73.56 -25.79
CA VAL A 459 24.96 -72.24 -26.41
C VAL A 459 23.73 -72.14 -27.32
N ARG A 460 22.91 -71.10 -27.14
CA ARG A 460 21.95 -70.64 -28.15
C ARG A 460 22.34 -69.24 -28.60
N GLU A 461 22.83 -69.20 -29.82
CA GLU A 461 23.10 -68.02 -30.63
C GLU A 461 21.76 -67.37 -31.02
N GLN A 462 21.61 -66.06 -30.79
CA GLN A 462 20.73 -65.24 -31.62
C GLN A 462 21.06 -63.75 -31.51
N GLU A 463 21.81 -63.30 -32.53
CA GLU A 463 21.60 -62.10 -33.34
C GLU A 463 20.81 -60.92 -32.74
N LEU A 464 21.50 -59.77 -32.71
CA LEU A 464 20.94 -58.44 -32.64
C LEU A 464 20.02 -58.17 -33.85
N GLN A 465 18.93 -57.43 -33.62
CA GLN A 465 18.35 -56.58 -34.65
C GLN A 465 18.40 -55.10 -34.22
N PRO A 466 18.66 -54.18 -35.15
CA PRO A 466 18.89 -52.78 -34.83
C PRO A 466 17.59 -51.98 -34.79
N LEU A 467 17.32 -51.35 -33.65
CA LEU A 467 17.20 -49.90 -33.43
C LEU A 467 16.55 -49.66 -32.07
#